data_AF-A0A0F9TV97-F1
#
_entry.id   AF-A0A0F9TV97-F1
#
_cell.length_a   1.000
_cell.length_b   1.000
_cell.length_c   1.000
_cell.angle_alpha   90.00
_cell.angle_beta   90.00
_cell.angle_gamma   90.00
#
_symmetry.space_group_name_H-M   'P 1'
#
loop_
_entity.id
_entity.type
_entity.pdbx_description
1 polymer ?
#
loop_
_entity_poly.entity_id
_entity_poly.type
_entity_poly.pdbx_seq_one_letter_code
_entity_poly.pdbx_strand_id
1 'polypeptide(L)'
;MGKKKIRDQFEVVFKVGDEQEIKKMLEKNPWLLDEVSSDMDVGMSEQNQIIAALGVMEDELGGPVPIDEIVFSLRVDFNIRKTEDEVLTLLKNVEDLNLVKRESNGWSLSESGEKVCDDFLNKSLQWDEKL
;
A
#
# COMPACT_ATOMS: atom_id res chain seq x y z
N MET A 1 -11.58 18.57 -25.12
CA MET A 1 -10.67 17.41 -24.96
C MET A 1 -11.34 16.46 -23.98
N GLY A 2 -11.43 15.15 -24.26
CA GLY A 2 -12.14 14.22 -23.38
C GLY A 2 -11.36 13.89 -22.10
N LYS A 3 -12.05 13.67 -20.98
CA LYS A 3 -11.43 13.35 -19.66
C LYS A 3 -10.36 12.25 -19.75
N LYS A 4 -10.63 11.18 -20.51
CA LYS A 4 -9.67 10.07 -20.74
C LYS A 4 -8.31 10.55 -21.26
N LYS A 5 -8.30 11.43 -22.26
CA LYS A 5 -7.05 11.94 -22.85
C LYS A 5 -6.25 12.80 -21.87
N ILE A 6 -6.93 13.51 -20.99
CA ILE A 6 -6.30 14.33 -19.94
C ILE A 6 -5.67 13.41 -18.87
N ARG A 7 -6.35 12.31 -18.52
CA ARG A 7 -5.83 11.30 -17.60
C ARG A 7 -4.59 10.60 -18.15
N ASP A 8 -4.63 10.13 -19.39
CA ASP A 8 -3.49 9.47 -20.05
C ASP A 8 -2.26 10.39 -20.09
N GLN A 9 -2.46 11.69 -20.33
CA GLN A 9 -1.39 12.68 -20.29
C GLN A 9 -0.85 12.92 -18.88
N PHE A 10 -1.74 13.03 -17.89
CA PHE A 10 -1.36 13.22 -16.50
C PHE A 10 -0.52 12.04 -16.01
N GLU A 11 -0.89 10.80 -16.35
CA GLU A 11 -0.15 9.60 -15.94
C GLU A 11 1.29 9.58 -16.46
N VAL A 12 1.50 10.01 -17.71
CA VAL A 12 2.85 10.14 -18.30
C VAL A 12 3.66 11.19 -17.55
N VAL A 13 3.06 12.37 -17.30
CA VAL A 13 3.69 13.50 -16.60
C VAL A 13 4.01 13.15 -15.15
N PHE A 14 3.12 12.43 -14.47
CA PHE A 14 3.28 11.97 -13.10
C PHE A 14 4.42 10.93 -13.00
N LYS A 15 4.47 9.96 -13.92
CA LYS A 15 5.54 8.93 -13.96
C LYS A 15 6.94 9.51 -14.19
N VAL A 16 7.06 10.61 -14.94
CA VAL A 16 8.36 11.27 -15.17
C VAL A 16 8.71 12.32 -14.09
N GLY A 17 7.80 12.59 -13.15
CA GLY A 17 8.06 13.48 -12.01
C GLY A 17 8.16 14.97 -12.35
N ASP A 18 7.51 15.44 -13.42
CA ASP A 18 7.54 16.87 -13.78
C ASP A 18 6.57 17.67 -12.90
N GLU A 19 7.03 18.06 -11.71
CA GLU A 19 6.23 18.77 -10.70
C GLU A 19 5.56 20.05 -11.21
N GLN A 20 6.20 20.77 -12.14
CA GLN A 20 5.64 22.01 -12.67
C GLN A 20 4.44 21.73 -13.56
N GLU A 21 4.53 20.70 -14.41
CA GLU A 21 3.44 20.32 -15.29
C GLU A 21 2.33 19.59 -14.52
N ILE A 22 2.67 18.77 -13.50
CA ILE A 22 1.70 18.19 -12.56
C ILE A 22 0.85 19.30 -11.94
N LYS A 23 1.48 20.34 -11.38
CA LYS A 23 0.76 21.48 -10.77
C LYS A 23 -0.16 22.17 -11.76
N LYS A 24 0.33 22.50 -12.97
CA LYS A 24 -0.49 23.13 -14.02
C LYS A 24 -1.68 22.26 -14.44
N MET A 25 -1.49 20.95 -14.53
CA MET A 25 -2.55 20.02 -14.92
C MET A 25 -3.62 19.90 -13.82
N LEU A 26 -3.21 19.86 -12.54
CA LEU A 26 -4.13 19.86 -11.39
C LEU A 26 -4.89 21.19 -11.27
N GLU A 27 -4.24 22.33 -11.45
CA GLU A 27 -4.88 23.66 -11.45
C GLU A 27 -5.94 23.79 -12.55
N LYS A 28 -5.64 23.28 -13.75
CA LYS A 28 -6.57 23.33 -14.89
C LYS A 28 -7.68 22.29 -14.81
N ASN A 29 -7.46 21.22 -14.06
CA ASN A 29 -8.39 20.10 -13.95
C ASN A 29 -8.50 19.65 -12.48
N PRO A 30 -9.18 20.42 -11.60
CA PRO A 30 -9.26 20.09 -10.17
C PRO A 30 -9.81 18.69 -9.88
N TRP A 31 -10.67 18.17 -10.76
CA TRP A 31 -11.20 16.79 -10.67
C TRP A 31 -10.13 15.69 -10.83
N LEU A 32 -8.95 16.00 -11.41
CA LEU A 32 -7.82 15.08 -11.41
C LEU A 32 -7.29 14.89 -9.99
N LEU A 33 -7.35 15.92 -9.15
CA LEU A 33 -6.90 15.81 -7.77
C LEU A 33 -7.75 14.75 -7.04
N ASP A 34 -9.08 14.80 -7.22
CA ASP A 34 -10.00 13.86 -6.59
C ASP A 34 -9.80 12.42 -7.10
N GLU A 35 -9.54 12.23 -8.40
CA GLU A 35 -9.27 10.91 -8.99
C GLU A 35 -7.91 10.36 -8.54
N VAL A 36 -6.86 11.18 -8.58
CA VAL A 36 -5.49 10.76 -8.24
C VAL A 36 -5.36 10.57 -6.73
N SER A 37 -6.02 11.39 -5.90
CA SER A 37 -6.07 11.18 -4.46
C SER A 37 -6.77 9.86 -4.12
N SER A 38 -7.88 9.57 -4.80
CA SER A 38 -8.60 8.30 -4.60
C SER A 38 -7.74 7.08 -4.99
N ASP A 39 -7.01 7.15 -6.10
CA ASP A 39 -6.15 6.04 -6.54
C ASP A 39 -4.90 5.89 -5.65
N MET A 40 -4.32 7.01 -5.18
CA MET A 40 -3.22 7.00 -4.20
C MET A 40 -3.69 6.47 -2.84
N ASP A 41 -4.88 6.82 -2.40
CA ASP A 41 -5.47 6.34 -1.14
C ASP A 41 -5.73 4.83 -1.18
N VAL A 42 -6.21 4.30 -2.32
CA VAL A 42 -6.40 2.85 -2.50
C VAL A 42 -5.06 2.13 -2.49
N GLY A 43 -4.07 2.60 -3.26
CA GLY A 43 -2.74 2.00 -3.30
C GLY A 43 -2.04 2.00 -1.93
N MET A 44 -2.13 3.11 -1.19
CA MET A 44 -1.61 3.21 0.18
C MET A 44 -2.39 2.30 1.14
N SER A 45 -3.71 2.20 1.01
CA SER A 45 -4.52 1.30 1.83
C SER A 45 -4.11 -0.16 1.62
N GLU A 46 -3.92 -0.59 0.38
CA GLU A 46 -3.49 -1.96 0.07
C GLU A 46 -2.08 -2.25 0.59
N GLN A 47 -1.16 -1.30 0.45
CA GLN A 47 0.19 -1.42 1.00
C GLN A 47 0.18 -1.55 2.52
N ASN A 48 -0.60 -0.72 3.21
CA ASN A 48 -0.72 -0.77 4.67
C ASN A 48 -1.36 -2.08 5.15
N GLN A 49 -2.31 -2.64 4.41
CA GLN A 49 -2.91 -3.95 4.72
C GLN A 49 -1.89 -5.09 4.64
N ILE A 50 -1.02 -5.09 3.60
CA ILE A 50 0.05 -6.08 3.48
C ILE A 50 1.07 -5.92 4.62
N ILE A 51 1.46 -4.68 4.93
CA ILE A 51 2.38 -4.37 6.03
C ILE A 51 1.80 -4.85 7.37
N ALA A 52 0.51 -4.63 7.60
CA ALA A 52 -0.17 -5.07 8.82
C ALA A 52 -0.24 -6.60 8.93
N ALA A 53 -0.61 -7.29 7.86
CA ALA A 53 -0.63 -8.76 7.83
C ALA A 53 0.76 -9.37 8.02
N LEU A 54 1.78 -8.76 7.42
CA LEU A 54 3.17 -9.15 7.65
C LEU A 54 3.56 -8.96 9.13
N GLY A 55 3.25 -7.81 9.72
CA GLY A 55 3.59 -7.53 11.13
C GLY A 55 2.93 -8.49 12.12
N VAL A 56 1.64 -8.80 11.93
CA VAL A 56 0.92 -9.79 12.76
C VAL A 56 1.64 -11.15 12.71
N MET A 57 1.96 -11.64 11.51
CA MET A 57 2.63 -12.93 11.38
C MET A 57 4.08 -12.91 11.84
N GLU A 58 4.79 -11.79 11.70
CA GLU A 58 6.17 -11.64 12.15
C GLU A 58 6.26 -11.73 13.68
N ASP A 59 5.31 -11.11 14.38
CA ASP A 59 5.19 -11.21 15.85
C ASP A 59 4.83 -12.64 16.29
N GLU A 60 3.95 -13.33 15.57
CA GLU A 60 3.54 -14.71 15.89
C GLU A 60 4.66 -15.74 15.64
N LEU A 61 5.39 -15.60 14.53
CA LEU A 61 6.44 -16.53 14.14
C LEU A 61 7.80 -16.20 14.77
N GLY A 62 8.01 -14.96 15.19
CA GLY A 62 9.27 -14.47 15.76
C GLY A 62 10.43 -14.38 14.74
N GLY A 63 10.11 -14.17 13.46
CA GLY A 63 11.09 -14.10 12.38
C GLY A 63 10.47 -13.89 10.99
N PRO A 64 11.28 -13.97 9.92
CA PRO A 64 10.82 -13.66 8.57
C PRO A 64 9.66 -14.54 8.12
N VAL A 65 8.66 -13.90 7.53
CA VAL A 65 7.35 -14.48 7.23
C VAL A 65 7.29 -14.99 5.78
N PRO A 66 7.00 -16.28 5.57
CA PRO A 66 6.70 -16.83 4.25
C PRO A 66 5.47 -16.19 3.61
N ILE A 67 5.42 -16.14 2.28
CA ILE A 67 4.31 -15.46 1.59
C ILE A 67 2.94 -16.10 1.81
N ASP A 68 2.91 -17.42 1.93
CA ASP A 68 1.68 -18.17 2.20
C ASP A 68 1.08 -17.81 3.56
N GLU A 69 1.92 -17.52 4.56
CA GLU A 69 1.50 -17.01 5.87
C GLU A 69 0.94 -15.57 5.77
N ILE A 70 1.56 -14.70 4.98
CA ILE A 70 1.04 -13.34 4.73
C ILE A 70 -0.33 -13.42 4.04
N VAL A 71 -0.46 -14.26 3.02
CA VAL A 71 -1.72 -14.49 2.30
C VAL A 71 -2.80 -15.08 3.23
N PHE A 72 -2.39 -15.96 4.15
CA PHE A 72 -3.28 -16.54 5.14
C PHE A 72 -3.79 -15.47 6.11
N SER A 73 -2.91 -14.66 6.69
CA SER A 73 -3.29 -13.58 7.61
C SER A 73 -4.22 -12.56 6.95
N LEU A 74 -3.92 -12.11 5.72
CA LEU A 74 -4.81 -11.22 4.97
C LEU A 74 -6.23 -11.77 4.88
N ARG A 75 -6.37 -13.09 4.67
CA ARG A 75 -7.66 -13.74 4.56
C ARG A 75 -8.38 -13.89 5.90
N VAL A 76 -7.65 -14.27 6.94
CA VAL A 76 -8.24 -14.65 8.23
C VAL A 76 -8.43 -13.43 9.13
N ASP A 77 -7.40 -12.61 9.27
CA ASP A 77 -7.39 -11.49 10.22
C ASP A 77 -8.02 -10.23 9.63
N PHE A 78 -7.79 -9.99 8.33
CA PHE A 78 -8.25 -8.77 7.66
C PHE A 78 -9.43 -9.00 6.70
N ASN A 79 -9.86 -10.25 6.48
CA ASN A 79 -10.92 -10.63 5.54
C ASN A 79 -10.69 -10.08 4.11
N ILE A 80 -9.43 -9.97 3.69
CA ILE A 80 -8.98 -9.51 2.38
C ILE A 80 -8.57 -10.71 1.54
N ARG A 81 -9.07 -10.77 0.31
CA ARG A 81 -8.70 -11.81 -0.66
C ARG A 81 -7.77 -11.22 -1.70
N LYS A 82 -6.51 -11.65 -1.67
CA LYS A 82 -5.49 -11.39 -2.70
C LYS A 82 -4.82 -12.69 -3.08
N THR A 83 -4.42 -12.78 -4.34
CA THR A 83 -3.57 -13.86 -4.85
C THR A 83 -2.12 -13.66 -4.40
N GLU A 84 -1.33 -14.73 -4.42
CA GLU A 84 0.10 -14.66 -4.10
C GLU A 84 0.85 -13.66 -4.99
N ASP A 85 0.53 -13.62 -6.30
CA ASP A 85 1.12 -12.68 -7.25
C ASP A 85 0.81 -11.21 -6.92
N GLU A 86 -0.42 -10.92 -6.49
CA GLU A 86 -0.80 -9.58 -6.03
C GLU A 86 -0.06 -9.18 -4.76
N VAL A 87 0.06 -10.10 -3.80
CA VAL A 87 0.81 -9.88 -2.56
C VAL A 87 2.29 -9.67 -2.85
N LEU A 88 2.91 -10.45 -3.74
CA LEU A 88 4.29 -10.24 -4.19
C LEU A 88 4.50 -8.87 -4.83
N THR A 89 3.54 -8.42 -5.64
CA THR A 89 3.62 -7.13 -6.30
C THR A 89 3.59 -6.00 -5.28
N LEU A 90 2.68 -6.07 -4.31
CA LEU A 90 2.60 -5.08 -3.23
C LEU A 90 3.84 -5.11 -2.33
N LEU A 91 4.33 -6.29 -1.95
CA LEU A 91 5.55 -6.46 -1.16
C LEU A 91 6.77 -5.82 -1.84
N LYS A 92 6.95 -6.01 -3.15
CA LYS A 92 8.01 -5.33 -3.91
C LYS A 92 7.84 -3.81 -3.89
N ASN A 93 6.63 -3.31 -4.05
CA ASN A 93 6.38 -1.87 -4.01
C ASN A 93 6.73 -1.27 -2.64
N VAL A 94 6.45 -1.98 -1.54
CA VAL A 94 6.79 -1.49 -0.19
C VAL A 94 8.24 -1.80 0.20
N GLU A 95 8.89 -2.76 -0.44
CA GLU A 95 10.33 -3.01 -0.36
C GLU A 95 11.12 -1.87 -1.03
N ASP A 96 10.69 -1.40 -2.20
CA ASP A 96 11.27 -0.24 -2.88
C ASP A 96 11.18 1.05 -2.04
N LEU A 97 10.20 1.11 -1.12
CA LEU A 97 10.03 2.18 -0.12
C LEU A 97 10.76 1.91 1.20
N ASN A 98 11.52 0.81 1.29
CA ASN A 98 12.24 0.36 2.48
C ASN A 98 11.35 0.14 3.72
N LEU A 99 10.07 -0.19 3.53
CA LEU A 99 9.13 -0.52 4.60
C LEU A 99 9.20 -2.00 4.98
N VAL A 100 9.55 -2.86 4.04
CA VAL A 100 9.79 -4.29 4.27
C VAL A 100 11.15 -4.67 3.70
N LYS A 101 11.65 -5.84 4.11
CA LYS A 101 12.90 -6.42 3.63
C LYS A 101 12.64 -7.86 3.22
N ARG A 102 13.21 -8.25 2.09
CA ARG A 102 13.27 -9.64 1.69
C ARG A 102 14.44 -10.36 2.35
N GLU A 103 14.14 -11.43 3.07
CA GLU A 103 15.11 -12.31 3.69
C GLU A 103 15.17 -13.67 2.97
N SER A 104 16.10 -14.53 3.40
CA SER A 104 16.35 -15.83 2.75
C SER A 104 15.15 -16.79 2.78
N ASN A 105 14.27 -16.63 3.75
CA ASN A 105 13.13 -17.51 4.06
C ASN A 105 11.79 -16.77 4.13
N GLY A 106 11.72 -15.49 3.78
CA GLY A 106 10.48 -14.72 3.92
C GLY A 106 10.67 -13.22 3.80
N TRP A 107 9.74 -12.49 4.40
CA TRP A 107 9.70 -11.04 4.48
C TRP A 107 9.71 -10.59 5.94
N SER A 108 10.31 -9.45 6.23
CA SER A 108 10.34 -8.85 7.56
C SER A 108 10.08 -7.35 7.46
N LEU A 109 9.51 -6.76 8.50
CA LEU A 109 9.34 -5.32 8.59
C LEU A 109 10.70 -4.63 8.81
N SER A 110 10.80 -3.41 8.29
CA SER A 110 11.81 -2.45 8.74
C SER A 110 11.26 -1.61 9.89
N GLU A 111 12.11 -0.86 10.58
CA GLU A 111 11.67 0.07 11.63
C GLU A 111 10.61 1.09 11.13
N SER A 112 10.66 1.47 9.85
CA SER A 112 9.63 2.31 9.24
C SER A 112 8.36 1.52 8.88
N GLY A 113 8.49 0.26 8.50
CA GLY A 113 7.35 -0.63 8.27
C GLY A 113 6.58 -0.93 9.56
N GLU A 114 7.28 -1.16 10.67
CA GLU A 114 6.69 -1.35 12.01
C GLU A 114 5.80 -0.17 12.39
N LYS A 115 6.27 1.08 12.17
CA LYS A 115 5.47 2.28 12.45
C LYS A 115 4.20 2.34 11.59
N VAL A 116 4.29 1.96 10.32
CA VAL A 116 3.12 1.92 9.42
C VAL A 116 2.15 0.81 9.84
N CYS A 117 2.67 -0.35 10.26
CA CYS A 117 1.90 -1.46 10.81
C CYS A 117 1.12 -1.00 12.05
N ASP A 118 1.82 -0.44 13.04
CA ASP A 118 1.23 0.06 14.28
C ASP A 118 0.16 1.12 14.01
N ASP A 119 0.45 2.09 13.15
CA ASP A 119 -0.50 3.14 12.78
C ASP A 119 -1.78 2.58 12.15
N PHE A 120 -1.65 1.54 11.31
CA PHE A 120 -2.79 0.88 10.68
C PHE A 120 -3.61 0.08 11.69
N LEU A 121 -2.96 -0.77 12.49
CA LEU A 121 -3.62 -1.61 13.49
C LEU A 121 -4.31 -0.76 14.57
N ASN A 122 -3.67 0.29 15.07
CA ASN A 122 -4.26 1.20 16.05
C ASN A 122 -5.48 1.95 15.51
N LYS A 123 -5.47 2.33 14.22
CA LYS A 123 -6.65 2.92 13.57
C LYS A 123 -7.78 1.90 13.44
N SER A 124 -7.47 0.65 13.10
CA SER A 124 -8.46 -0.43 12.99
C SER A 124 -9.09 -0.76 14.35
N LEU A 125 -8.29 -0.85 15.41
CA LEU A 125 -8.75 -1.12 16.78
C LEU A 125 -9.68 -0.01 17.32
N GLN A 126 -9.42 1.26 16.98
CA GLN A 126 -10.28 2.37 17.37
C GLN A 126 -11.68 2.34 16.74
N TRP A 127 -11.89 1.55 15.68
CA TRP A 127 -13.20 1.40 15.05
C TRP A 127 -14.07 0.38 15.78
N ASP A 128 -13.46 -0.67 16.36
CA ASP A 128 -14.18 -1.70 17.10
C ASP A 128 -14.69 -1.23 18.47
N GLU A 129 -14.05 -0.24 19.11
CA GLU A 129 -14.51 0.31 20.39
C GLU A 129 -15.72 1.28 20.28
N LYS A 130 -16.17 1.61 19.07
CA LYS A 130 -17.27 2.56 18.83
C LYS A 130 -18.60 1.92 18.38
N LEU A 131 -18.70 0.59 18.37
CA LEU A 131 -19.92 -0.18 18.13
C LEU A 131 -20.48 -0.78 19.42
#